data_AF-A0A972JS53-F1
#
_entry.id   AF-A0A972JS53-F1
#
_cell.length_a   1.000
_cell.length_b   1.000
_cell.length_c   1.000
_cell.angle_alpha   90.00
_cell.angle_beta   90.00
_cell.angle_gamma   90.00
#
_symmetry.space_group_name_H-M   'P 1'
#
loop_
_entity.id
_entity.type
_entity.pdbx_description
1 polymer ?
#
loop_
_entity_poly.entity_id
_entity_poly.type
_entity_poly.pdbx_seq_one_letter_code
_entity_poly.pdbx_strand_id
1 'polypeptide(L)'
;MQRTLRELFVDRDRQINAFSRMADGLASRRIMIITAGPGMGKSWLLRIFADEARNREIPTVYVDFADSIAYEVLTLVRRFRDAFGPEHFNALTEAINEATTARVELITNGKRPPPRVDINVEGASVDESSIAVSEVGTIIKDNNFVLETDNSLIRQVIEDRITIAFFACLTALSEQKRVVFLFDTYERNSLDAHSWSPNTADRWIYNQLLTRIRDGLLPNVIAVLAGRRIREFGIEWNEVLGRMSLDPLECDDVKEYLRERRGLSQITEAEGDRLCQAVAGNPQVLGLIGDNLEQANQPRVADDEW
;
A
#
# COMPACT_ATOMS: atom_id res chain seq x y z
N MET A 1 -8.92 -26.07 -16.01
CA MET A 1 -8.59 -24.70 -16.43
C MET A 1 -8.74 -23.82 -15.20
N GLN A 2 -7.67 -23.20 -14.69
CA GLN A 2 -7.78 -22.32 -13.51
C GLN A 2 -8.54 -21.06 -13.94
N ARG A 3 -9.71 -20.82 -13.36
CA ARG A 3 -10.50 -19.60 -13.60
C ARG A 3 -9.72 -18.39 -13.08
N THR A 4 -9.78 -17.27 -13.81
CA THR A 4 -9.13 -16.05 -13.34
C THR A 4 -9.88 -15.46 -12.15
N LEU A 5 -9.19 -14.71 -11.28
CA LEU A 5 -9.83 -14.09 -10.11
C LEU A 5 -11.04 -13.24 -10.49
N ARG A 6 -10.97 -12.55 -11.64
CA ARG A 6 -12.04 -11.70 -12.18
C ARG A 6 -13.29 -12.48 -12.59
N GLU A 7 -13.14 -13.73 -13.01
CA GLU A 7 -14.27 -14.60 -13.38
C GLU A 7 -15.06 -15.07 -12.16
N LEU A 8 -14.44 -15.09 -10.98
CA LEU A 8 -15.04 -15.62 -9.75
C LEU A 8 -15.88 -14.60 -8.99
N PHE A 9 -16.15 -13.42 -9.55
CA PHE A 9 -16.71 -12.34 -8.77
C PHE A 9 -18.03 -11.82 -9.29
N VAL A 10 -18.89 -11.49 -8.33
CA VAL A 10 -20.26 -11.05 -8.55
C VAL A 10 -20.47 -9.77 -7.74
N ASP A 11 -21.24 -8.84 -8.30
CA ASP A 11 -21.70 -7.61 -7.65
C ASP A 11 -20.61 -6.70 -7.03
N ARG A 12 -19.69 -6.12 -7.81
CA ARG A 12 -18.99 -4.86 -7.39
C ARG A 12 -18.77 -3.90 -8.54
N ASP A 13 -19.65 -3.92 -9.52
CA ASP A 13 -19.57 -3.06 -10.68
C ASP A 13 -19.58 -1.59 -10.27
N ARG A 14 -20.29 -1.24 -9.20
CA ARG A 14 -20.30 0.14 -8.70
C ARG A 14 -18.91 0.63 -8.29
N GLN A 15 -18.17 -0.16 -7.52
CA GLN A 15 -16.84 0.19 -7.02
C GLN A 15 -15.81 0.17 -8.16
N ILE A 16 -15.88 -0.85 -9.03
CA ILE A 16 -15.03 -0.97 -10.22
C ILE A 16 -15.26 0.23 -11.14
N ASN A 17 -16.50 0.51 -11.54
CA ASN A 17 -16.82 1.65 -12.41
C ASN A 17 -16.42 3.00 -11.78
N ALA A 18 -16.54 3.16 -10.46
CA ALA A 18 -16.07 4.37 -9.80
C ALA A 18 -14.55 4.51 -9.90
N PHE A 19 -13.80 3.43 -9.66
CA PHE A 19 -12.35 3.43 -9.83
C PHE A 19 -11.94 3.64 -11.28
N SER A 20 -12.58 2.97 -12.25
CA SER A 20 -12.33 3.19 -13.68
C SER A 20 -12.50 4.66 -14.05
N ARG A 21 -13.59 5.30 -13.63
CA ARG A 21 -13.81 6.73 -13.86
C ARG A 21 -12.73 7.62 -13.22
N MET A 22 -12.24 7.24 -12.05
CA MET A 22 -11.11 7.92 -11.41
C MET A 22 -9.83 7.72 -12.22
N ALA A 23 -9.53 6.51 -12.68
CA ALA A 23 -8.39 6.19 -13.52
C ALA A 23 -8.45 6.89 -14.90
N ASP A 24 -9.64 7.08 -15.46
CA ASP A 24 -9.85 7.73 -16.76
C ASP A 24 -9.94 9.27 -16.66
N GLY A 25 -9.99 9.82 -15.43
CA GLY A 25 -10.07 11.28 -15.23
C GLY A 25 -11.44 11.90 -15.33
N LEU A 26 -12.47 11.06 -15.33
CA LEU A 26 -13.87 11.45 -15.45
C LEU A 26 -14.53 11.68 -14.09
N ALA A 27 -13.76 11.60 -12.99
CA ALA A 27 -14.20 11.85 -11.64
C ALA A 27 -13.37 12.97 -10.99
N SER A 28 -14.05 13.91 -10.33
CA SER A 28 -13.40 14.95 -9.52
C SER A 28 -12.83 14.39 -8.22
N ARG A 29 -13.45 13.32 -7.69
CA ARG A 29 -13.00 12.61 -6.50
C ARG A 29 -11.75 11.80 -6.84
N ARG A 30 -10.69 12.00 -6.06
CA ARG A 30 -9.38 11.36 -6.22
C ARG A 30 -9.02 10.45 -5.05
N ILE A 31 -9.74 10.58 -3.94
CA ILE A 31 -9.58 9.75 -2.75
C ILE A 31 -10.81 8.85 -2.65
N MET A 32 -10.62 7.54 -2.63
CA MET A 32 -11.68 6.56 -2.42
C MET A 32 -11.48 5.88 -1.07
N ILE A 33 -12.54 5.86 -0.25
CA ILE A 33 -12.59 5.14 1.02
C ILE A 33 -13.48 3.93 0.86
N ILE A 34 -12.95 2.76 1.17
CA ILE A 34 -13.67 1.48 1.17
C ILE A 34 -13.70 0.94 2.60
N THR A 35 -14.89 0.96 3.20
CA THR A 35 -15.13 0.41 4.54
C THR A 35 -16.04 -0.80 4.46
N ALA A 36 -15.60 -1.93 5.00
CA ALA A 36 -16.42 -3.14 5.06
C ALA A 36 -15.94 -4.10 6.16
N GLY A 37 -16.84 -4.98 6.61
CA GLY A 37 -16.53 -6.04 7.57
C GLY A 37 -15.43 -7.02 7.11
N PRO A 38 -14.97 -7.90 8.00
CA PRO A 38 -14.06 -8.99 7.62
C PRO A 38 -14.69 -9.90 6.57
N GLY A 39 -13.88 -10.41 5.64
CA GLY A 39 -14.35 -11.33 4.60
C GLY A 39 -15.13 -10.72 3.44
N MET A 40 -15.39 -9.40 3.44
CA MET A 40 -16.20 -8.73 2.40
C MET A 40 -15.48 -8.49 1.06
N GLY A 41 -14.26 -9.00 0.89
CA GLY A 41 -13.53 -8.92 -0.39
C GLY A 41 -12.76 -7.61 -0.64
N LYS A 42 -12.42 -6.82 0.39
CA LYS A 42 -11.63 -5.57 0.25
C LYS A 42 -10.30 -5.79 -0.47
N SER A 43 -9.43 -6.64 0.08
CA SER A 43 -8.10 -6.97 -0.47
C SER A 43 -8.18 -7.45 -1.91
N TRP A 44 -9.21 -8.24 -2.20
CA TRP A 44 -9.45 -8.74 -3.54
C TRP A 44 -9.87 -7.60 -4.51
N LEU A 45 -10.73 -6.69 -4.07
CA LEU A 45 -11.15 -5.54 -4.87
C LEU A 45 -9.98 -4.61 -5.19
N LEU A 46 -9.06 -4.38 -4.23
CA LEU A 46 -7.83 -3.62 -4.50
C LEU A 46 -6.92 -4.33 -5.51
N ARG A 47 -6.87 -5.66 -5.53
CA ARG A 47 -6.12 -6.39 -6.57
C ARG A 47 -6.71 -6.17 -7.95
N ILE A 48 -8.04 -6.11 -8.08
CA ILE A 48 -8.67 -5.69 -9.34
C ILE A 48 -8.24 -4.28 -9.70
N PHE A 49 -8.27 -3.33 -8.77
CA PHE A 49 -7.84 -1.96 -9.07
C PHE A 49 -6.37 -1.92 -9.53
N ALA A 50 -5.51 -2.73 -8.93
CA ALA A 50 -4.12 -2.86 -9.34
C ALA A 50 -3.98 -3.45 -10.76
N ASP A 51 -4.71 -4.51 -11.07
CA ASP A 51 -4.71 -5.12 -12.41
C ASP A 51 -5.30 -4.16 -13.46
N GLU A 52 -6.36 -3.44 -13.10
CA GLU A 52 -7.01 -2.45 -13.93
C GLU A 52 -6.09 -1.26 -14.25
N ALA A 53 -5.36 -0.77 -13.26
CA ALA A 53 -4.35 0.27 -13.43
C ALA A 53 -3.16 -0.23 -14.25
N ARG A 54 -2.70 -1.47 -14.02
CA ARG A 54 -1.63 -2.11 -14.82
C ARG A 54 -2.02 -2.21 -16.29
N ASN A 55 -3.26 -2.61 -16.60
CA ASN A 55 -3.76 -2.69 -17.97
C ASN A 55 -3.83 -1.32 -18.68
N ARG A 56 -3.85 -0.22 -17.92
CA ARG A 56 -3.77 1.16 -18.41
C ARG A 56 -2.36 1.75 -18.33
N GLU A 57 -1.36 0.95 -17.97
CA GLU A 57 0.03 1.39 -17.76
C GLU A 57 0.17 2.52 -16.72
N ILE A 58 -0.74 2.54 -15.74
CA ILE A 58 -0.74 3.52 -14.64
C ILE A 58 0.17 3.01 -13.51
N PRO A 59 1.25 3.74 -13.15
CA PRO A 59 2.08 3.44 -11.98
C PRO A 59 1.22 3.25 -10.74
N THR A 60 1.36 2.10 -10.11
CA THR A 60 0.50 1.70 -8.99
C THR A 60 1.32 1.08 -7.89
N VAL A 61 1.08 1.50 -6.66
CA VAL A 61 1.65 0.88 -5.47
C VAL A 61 0.55 0.26 -4.62
N TYR A 62 0.77 -0.98 -4.20
CA TYR A 62 -0.08 -1.71 -3.26
C TYR A 62 0.65 -1.91 -1.93
N VAL A 63 0.05 -1.40 -0.86
CA VAL A 63 0.55 -1.52 0.52
C VAL A 63 -0.51 -2.21 1.35
N ASP A 64 -0.16 -3.37 1.92
CA ASP A 64 -0.99 -4.05 2.90
C ASP A 64 -0.37 -3.88 4.28
N PHE A 65 -1.05 -3.13 5.16
CA PHE A 65 -0.55 -2.89 6.52
C PHE A 65 -0.67 -4.12 7.44
N ALA A 66 -1.16 -5.25 6.94
CA ALA A 66 -1.10 -6.54 7.62
C ALA A 66 0.23 -7.30 7.41
N ASP A 67 1.15 -6.80 6.57
CA ASP A 67 2.38 -7.53 6.16
C ASP A 67 3.51 -7.58 7.21
N SER A 68 3.21 -7.27 8.47
CA SER A 68 4.16 -7.23 9.60
C SER A 68 5.30 -6.21 9.48
N ILE A 69 5.30 -5.35 8.46
CA ILE A 69 6.32 -4.30 8.30
C ILE A 69 5.96 -3.09 9.16
N ALA A 70 6.94 -2.57 9.91
CA ALA A 70 6.82 -1.27 10.58
C ALA A 70 7.04 -0.15 9.55
N TYR A 71 5.96 0.51 9.15
CA TYR A 71 6.01 1.61 8.19
C TYR A 71 6.40 2.93 8.85
N GLU A 72 7.68 3.26 8.74
CA GLU A 72 8.17 4.63 8.92
C GLU A 72 8.19 5.40 7.59
N VAL A 73 8.44 6.71 7.65
CA VAL A 73 8.46 7.60 6.47
C VAL A 73 9.40 7.09 5.39
N LEU A 74 10.64 6.72 5.76
CA LEU A 74 11.64 6.24 4.81
C LEU A 74 11.21 4.92 4.14
N THR A 75 10.64 4.00 4.92
CA THR A 75 10.15 2.71 4.42
C THR A 75 9.01 2.89 3.42
N LEU A 76 8.06 3.79 3.73
CA LEU A 76 6.96 4.12 2.81
C LEU A 76 7.49 4.73 1.50
N VAL A 77 8.32 5.77 1.61
CA VAL A 77 8.85 6.50 0.45
C VAL A 77 9.71 5.61 -0.46
N ARG A 78 10.54 4.74 0.11
CA ARG A 78 11.29 3.72 -0.66
C ARG A 78 10.35 2.74 -1.35
N ARG A 79 9.34 2.21 -0.65
CA ARG A 79 8.34 1.30 -1.24
C ARG A 79 7.58 1.96 -2.40
N PHE A 80 7.21 3.23 -2.27
CA PHE A 80 6.55 3.98 -3.33
C PHE A 80 7.47 4.19 -4.53
N ARG A 81 8.72 4.62 -4.30
CA ARG A 81 9.74 4.74 -5.34
C ARG A 81 9.88 3.45 -6.14
N ASP A 82 10.09 2.34 -5.45
CA ASP A 82 10.38 1.05 -6.08
C ASP A 82 9.17 0.55 -6.88
N ALA A 83 7.95 0.79 -6.39
CA ALA A 83 6.72 0.43 -7.09
C ALA A 83 6.42 1.31 -8.32
N PHE A 84 6.80 2.58 -8.29
CA PHE A 84 6.54 3.51 -9.39
C PHE A 84 7.62 3.53 -10.48
N GLY A 85 8.76 2.88 -10.23
CA GLY A 85 9.93 2.92 -11.10
C GLY A 85 11.00 3.84 -10.51
N PRO A 86 12.11 3.30 -9.96
CA PRO A 86 13.14 4.10 -9.29
C PRO A 86 13.79 5.16 -10.20
N GLU A 87 13.78 4.95 -11.51
CA GLU A 87 14.26 5.89 -12.53
C GLU A 87 13.54 7.25 -12.49
N HIS A 88 12.30 7.29 -11.99
CA HIS A 88 11.54 8.53 -11.83
C HIS A 88 11.90 9.31 -10.55
N PHE A 89 12.79 8.77 -9.71
CA PHE A 89 13.04 9.22 -8.35
C PHE A 89 14.53 9.34 -8.02
N ASN A 90 15.36 9.69 -9.01
CA ASN A 90 16.81 9.86 -8.82
C ASN A 90 17.12 10.93 -7.76
N ALA A 91 16.44 12.08 -7.79
CA ALA A 91 16.62 13.14 -6.79
C ALA A 91 16.23 12.71 -5.36
N LEU A 92 15.25 11.81 -5.23
CA LEU A 92 14.92 11.19 -3.96
C LEU A 92 16.04 10.23 -3.50
N THR A 93 16.57 9.42 -4.41
CA THR A 93 17.69 8.52 -4.10
C THR A 93 18.92 9.32 -3.64
N GLU A 94 19.24 10.42 -4.30
CA GLU A 94 20.29 11.36 -3.86
C GLU A 94 19.99 11.94 -2.47
N ALA A 95 18.76 12.40 -2.22
CA ALA A 95 18.37 12.94 -0.91
C ALA A 95 18.46 11.90 0.22
N ILE A 96 18.12 10.64 -0.07
CA ILE A 96 18.28 9.51 0.87
C ILE A 96 19.77 9.26 1.11
N ASN A 97 20.57 9.12 0.05
CA ASN A 97 21.99 8.84 0.16
C ASN A 97 22.73 9.94 0.92
N GLU A 98 22.44 11.22 0.65
CA GLU A 98 23.02 12.34 1.39
C GLU A 98 22.61 12.35 2.87
N ALA A 99 21.41 11.86 3.20
CA ALA A 99 20.94 11.76 4.57
C ALA A 99 21.51 10.54 5.31
N THR A 100 21.85 9.46 4.60
CA THR A 100 22.39 8.23 5.19
C THR A 100 23.91 8.15 5.14
N THR A 101 24.57 8.91 4.28
CA THR A 101 26.04 8.99 4.26
C THR A 101 26.50 9.64 5.55
N ALA A 102 27.12 8.85 6.43
CA ALA A 102 27.64 9.32 7.71
C ALA A 102 28.50 10.58 7.50
N ARG A 103 28.08 11.70 8.11
CA ARG A 103 28.92 12.89 8.22
C ARG A 103 30.05 12.60 9.19
N VAL A 104 31.10 11.95 8.71
CA VAL A 104 32.36 11.86 9.46
C VAL A 104 33.06 13.21 9.29
N GLU A 105 32.77 14.15 10.19
CA GLU A 105 33.64 15.33 10.34
C GLU A 105 34.96 14.86 10.97
N LEU A 106 35.97 14.67 10.13
CA LEU A 106 37.35 14.45 10.59
C LEU A 106 37.87 15.78 11.17
N ILE A 107 37.72 15.96 12.49
CA ILE A 107 38.39 17.05 13.21
C ILE A 107 39.86 16.67 13.34
N THR A 108 40.67 17.04 12.33
CA THR A 108 42.12 16.97 12.45
C THR A 108 42.58 18.08 13.38
N ASN A 109 43.08 17.71 14.57
CA ASN A 109 43.75 18.62 15.49
C ASN A 109 45.02 19.20 14.83
N GLY A 110 44.86 20.29 14.08
CA GLY A 110 45.96 21.14 13.64
C GLY A 110 46.20 21.19 12.13
N LYS A 111 45.84 22.36 11.58
CA LYS A 111 46.31 22.99 10.32
C LYS A 111 45.92 22.32 9.00
N ARG A 112 45.03 23.06 8.30
CA ARG A 112 44.49 22.96 6.93
C ARG A 112 43.37 21.91 6.73
N PRO A 113 42.24 22.30 6.10
CA PRO A 113 41.24 21.33 5.67
C PRO A 113 41.84 20.46 4.56
N PRO A 114 41.74 19.12 4.62
CA PRO A 114 42.09 18.28 3.49
C PRO A 114 41.01 18.40 2.39
N PRO A 115 41.34 18.06 1.13
CA PRO A 115 40.31 17.87 0.10
C PRO A 115 39.37 16.74 0.52
N ARG A 116 38.11 16.81 0.04
CA ARG A 116 37.06 15.79 0.24
C ARG A 116 37.66 14.39 0.10
N VAL A 117 37.51 13.55 1.13
CA VAL A 117 37.88 12.14 1.08
C VAL A 117 36.59 11.34 1.01
N ASP A 118 36.30 10.79 -0.16
CA ASP A 118 35.24 9.80 -0.32
C ASP A 118 35.74 8.47 0.26
N ILE A 119 35.22 8.06 1.41
CA ILE A 119 35.53 6.75 1.99
C ILE A 119 34.50 5.77 1.43
N ASN A 120 34.91 5.00 0.42
CA ASN A 120 34.12 3.87 -0.06
C ASN A 120 34.30 2.70 0.91
N VAL A 121 33.30 2.45 1.77
CA VAL A 121 33.32 1.35 2.75
C VAL A 121 32.84 0.07 2.09
N GLU A 122 33.66 -0.49 1.22
CA GLU A 122 33.59 -1.90 0.83
C GLU A 122 34.94 -2.56 1.17
N GLY A 123 34.99 -3.25 2.31
CA GLY A 123 36.01 -4.28 2.57
C GLY A 123 37.35 -3.88 3.22
N ALA A 124 37.51 -2.69 3.81
CA ALA A 124 38.78 -2.32 4.47
C ALA A 124 38.85 -2.73 5.96
N SER A 125 39.77 -3.63 6.30
CA SER A 125 40.24 -3.84 7.68
C SER A 125 41.10 -2.65 8.11
N VAL A 126 40.73 -1.98 9.20
CA VAL A 126 41.48 -0.85 9.76
C VAL A 126 42.58 -1.39 10.66
N ASP A 127 43.82 -1.33 10.18
CA ASP A 127 45.03 -1.64 10.95
C ASP A 127 45.41 -0.45 11.86
N GLU A 128 46.01 -0.79 13.01
CA GLU A 128 46.31 0.09 14.14
C GLU A 128 46.80 1.50 13.78
N SER A 129 45.94 2.50 13.95
CA SER A 129 46.37 3.87 14.19
C SER A 129 45.45 4.53 15.22
N SER A 130 46.07 5.07 16.28
CA SER A 130 45.40 5.69 17.42
C SER A 130 44.79 7.04 17.02
N ILE A 131 43.62 6.99 16.40
CA ILE A 131 42.75 8.15 16.21
C ILE A 131 41.89 8.26 17.47
N ALA A 132 42.13 9.28 18.28
CA ALA A 132 41.25 9.63 19.38
C ALA A 132 39.95 10.22 18.79
N VAL A 133 38.90 9.39 18.71
CA VAL A 133 37.54 9.80 18.36
C VAL A 133 36.96 10.55 19.55
N SER A 134 37.10 11.88 19.55
CA SER A 134 36.39 12.79 20.45
C SER A 134 35.22 13.38 19.68
N GLU A 135 34.01 13.21 20.21
CA GLU A 135 32.69 13.41 19.57
C GLU A 135 32.34 12.35 18.51
N VAL A 136 31.59 11.35 18.97
CA VAL A 136 30.87 10.41 18.09
C VAL A 136 29.75 11.19 17.42
N GLY A 137 30.03 11.73 16.22
CA GLY A 137 28.99 12.08 15.26
C GLY A 137 28.10 10.86 15.05
N THR A 138 26.78 11.08 15.05
CA THR A 138 25.76 10.04 15.01
C THR A 138 26.02 9.11 13.83
N ILE A 139 26.42 7.88 14.12
CA ILE A 139 26.67 6.86 13.09
C ILE A 139 25.31 6.35 12.64
N ILE A 140 24.80 6.88 11.52
CA ILE A 140 23.65 6.30 10.83
C ILE A 140 24.15 5.04 10.14
N LYS A 141 23.96 3.87 10.76
CA LYS A 141 24.25 2.59 10.12
C LYS A 141 23.12 2.22 9.18
N ASP A 142 23.40 2.13 7.88
CA ASP A 142 22.50 1.53 6.90
C ASP A 142 22.57 0.00 6.98
N ASN A 143 22.22 -0.53 8.16
CA ASN A 143 22.00 -1.95 8.36
C ASN A 143 20.51 -2.12 8.61
N ASN A 144 19.74 -2.26 7.52
CA ASN A 144 18.34 -2.65 7.57
C ASN A 144 17.43 -1.75 8.44
N PHE A 145 16.90 -0.70 7.79
CA PHE A 145 15.58 -0.10 8.07
C PHE A 145 15.41 0.91 9.21
N VAL A 146 16.46 1.37 9.90
CA VAL A 146 16.29 2.38 10.97
C VAL A 146 17.27 3.54 10.82
N LEU A 147 16.74 4.76 10.69
CA LEU A 147 17.53 5.98 10.90
C LEU A 147 17.78 6.13 12.40
N GLU A 148 18.85 5.49 12.89
CA GLU A 148 19.31 5.65 14.27
C GLU A 148 20.01 7.00 14.41
N THR A 149 19.26 8.00 14.90
CA THR A 149 19.83 9.25 15.41
C THR A 149 19.21 9.53 16.78
N ASP A 150 20.08 9.80 17.76
CA ASP A 150 19.66 10.15 19.12
C ASP A 150 19.00 11.54 19.18
N ASN A 151 18.99 12.29 18.07
CA ASN A 151 18.44 13.62 17.97
C ASN A 151 17.16 13.64 17.11
N SER A 152 16.01 13.81 17.77
CA SER A 152 14.70 13.88 17.12
C SER A 152 14.56 15.04 16.13
N LEU A 153 15.26 16.16 16.33
CA LEU A 153 15.25 17.30 15.42
C LEU A 153 16.00 16.97 14.12
N ILE A 154 17.14 16.28 14.21
CA ILE A 154 17.90 15.86 13.02
C ILE A 154 17.09 14.86 12.21
N ARG A 155 16.44 13.89 12.89
CA ARG A 155 15.52 12.95 12.24
C ARG A 155 14.41 13.67 11.48
N GLN A 156 13.77 14.65 12.12
CA GLN A 156 12.69 15.41 11.50
C GLN A 156 13.18 16.19 10.26
N VAL A 157 14.32 16.85 10.34
CA VAL A 157 14.90 17.57 9.18
C VAL A 157 15.22 16.63 8.03
N ILE A 158 15.72 15.42 8.32
CA ILE A 158 15.96 14.38 7.32
C ILE A 158 14.64 13.91 6.70
N GLU A 159 13.64 13.57 7.51
CA GLU A 159 12.32 13.13 7.04
C GLU A 159 11.63 14.21 6.18
N ASP A 160 11.74 15.48 6.55
CA ASP A 160 11.22 16.61 5.79
C ASP A 160 11.93 16.74 4.44
N ARG A 161 13.27 16.64 4.42
CA ARG A 161 14.06 16.69 3.17
C ARG A 161 13.68 15.55 2.22
N ILE A 162 13.57 14.33 2.75
CA ILE A 162 13.18 13.14 1.99
C ILE A 162 11.75 13.29 1.46
N THR A 163 10.84 13.78 2.30
CA THR A 163 9.44 14.03 1.92
C THR A 163 9.33 15.07 0.80
N ILE A 164 10.08 16.17 0.88
CA ILE A 164 10.13 17.19 -0.18
C ILE A 164 10.64 16.59 -1.49
N ALA A 165 11.76 15.86 -1.45
CA ALA A 165 12.33 15.21 -2.64
C ALA A 165 11.37 14.19 -3.26
N PHE A 166 10.69 13.39 -2.44
CA PHE A 166 9.68 12.44 -2.90
C PHE A 166 8.53 13.14 -3.63
N PHE A 167 7.95 14.18 -3.05
CA PHE A 167 6.82 14.88 -3.69
C PHE A 167 7.22 15.67 -4.93
N ALA A 168 8.46 16.17 -5.01
CA ALA A 168 8.97 16.76 -6.25
C ALA A 168 9.01 15.72 -7.39
N CYS A 169 9.53 14.53 -7.12
CA CYS A 169 9.57 13.43 -8.08
C CYS A 169 8.16 12.92 -8.44
N LEU A 170 7.30 12.74 -7.44
CA LEU A 170 5.91 12.31 -7.64
C LEU A 170 5.12 13.32 -8.48
N THR A 171 5.33 14.61 -8.25
CA THR A 171 4.70 15.67 -9.05
C THR A 171 5.10 15.53 -10.51
N ALA A 172 6.40 15.46 -10.80
CA ALA A 172 6.93 15.29 -12.15
C ALA A 172 6.43 14.01 -12.84
N LEU A 173 6.33 12.90 -12.10
CA LEU A 173 5.72 11.66 -12.60
C LEU A 173 4.23 11.85 -12.91
N SER A 174 3.50 12.49 -12.01
CA SER A 174 2.05 12.68 -12.11
C SER A 174 1.64 13.68 -13.21
N GLU A 175 2.54 14.56 -13.64
CA GLU A 175 2.35 15.44 -14.81
C GLU A 175 2.31 14.65 -16.13
N GLN A 176 3.03 13.52 -16.19
CA GLN A 176 3.13 12.69 -17.40
C GLN A 176 2.01 11.66 -17.48
N LYS A 177 1.68 11.03 -16.36
CA LYS A 177 0.68 9.96 -16.27
C LYS A 177 0.05 9.93 -14.88
N ARG A 178 -1.14 9.35 -14.77
CA ARG A 178 -1.77 9.16 -13.46
C ARG A 178 -0.97 8.22 -12.59
N VAL A 179 -1.12 8.36 -11.28
CA VAL A 179 -0.46 7.49 -10.29
C VAL A 179 -1.49 7.03 -9.27
N VAL A 180 -1.43 5.75 -8.88
CA VAL A 180 -2.40 5.14 -7.96
C VAL A 180 -1.71 4.60 -6.71
N PHE A 181 -2.26 4.96 -5.55
CA PHE A 181 -1.92 4.38 -4.25
C PHE A 181 -3.08 3.51 -3.76
N LEU A 182 -2.80 2.25 -3.47
CA LEU A 182 -3.76 1.29 -2.92
C LEU A 182 -3.29 0.88 -1.53
N PHE A 183 -4.04 1.30 -0.52
CA PHE A 183 -3.76 1.00 0.89
C PHE A 183 -4.79 0.01 1.42
N ASP A 184 -4.37 -1.19 1.77
CA ASP A 184 -5.19 -2.24 2.34
C ASP A 184 -4.92 -2.44 3.84
N THR A 185 -5.90 -3.00 4.54
CA THR A 185 -5.89 -3.16 6.00
C THR A 185 -5.58 -1.85 6.73
N TYR A 186 -6.12 -0.72 6.25
CA TYR A 186 -5.74 0.62 6.69
C TYR A 186 -5.99 0.86 8.19
N GLU A 187 -6.91 0.12 8.81
CA GLU A 187 -7.16 0.20 10.26
C GLU A 187 -5.92 -0.10 11.12
N ARG A 188 -4.92 -0.80 10.58
CA ARG A 188 -3.64 -1.10 11.26
C ARG A 188 -2.78 0.13 11.50
N ASN A 189 -3.10 1.25 10.85
CA ASN A 189 -2.44 2.51 11.12
C ASN A 189 -2.99 3.28 12.33
N SER A 190 -3.98 2.70 13.03
CA SER A 190 -4.40 3.15 14.35
C SER A 190 -3.70 2.35 15.46
N LEU A 191 -3.10 3.04 16.42
CA LEU A 191 -2.50 2.49 17.64
C LEU A 191 -3.56 2.01 18.65
N ASP A 192 -4.80 2.52 18.54
CA ASP A 192 -5.91 2.14 19.41
C ASP A 192 -7.00 1.38 18.65
N ALA A 193 -7.60 0.39 19.32
CA ALA A 193 -8.62 -0.49 18.75
C ALA A 193 -10.03 0.12 18.78
N HIS A 194 -10.30 1.12 19.61
CA HIS A 194 -11.65 1.67 19.81
C HIS A 194 -11.82 3.07 19.19
N SER A 195 -10.78 3.89 19.29
CA SER A 195 -10.65 5.24 18.75
C SER A 195 -9.51 5.29 17.72
N TRP A 196 -9.54 6.28 16.82
CA TRP A 196 -8.45 6.44 15.86
C TRP A 196 -7.28 7.18 16.49
N SER A 197 -6.18 6.47 16.75
CA SER A 197 -4.93 7.05 17.25
C SER A 197 -3.82 6.86 16.21
N PRO A 198 -3.44 7.90 15.45
CA PRO A 198 -2.63 7.72 14.26
C PRO A 198 -1.17 7.37 14.58
N ASN A 199 -0.67 6.30 13.96
CA ASN A 199 0.76 5.95 13.95
C ASN A 199 1.56 6.84 12.96
N THR A 200 2.86 6.59 12.83
CA THR A 200 3.74 7.34 11.91
C THR A 200 3.27 7.27 10.45
N ALA A 201 2.85 6.09 9.98
CA ALA A 201 2.37 5.89 8.62
C ALA A 201 1.07 6.67 8.34
N ASP A 202 0.05 6.60 9.22
CA ASP A 202 -1.19 7.39 9.03
C ASP A 202 -0.90 8.88 9.02
N ARG A 203 -0.04 9.36 9.94
CA ARG A 203 0.33 10.79 9.98
C ARG A 203 0.95 11.24 8.68
N TRP A 204 1.88 10.45 8.13
CA TRP A 204 2.51 10.80 6.86
C TRP A 204 1.51 10.71 5.70
N ILE A 205 0.76 9.62 5.58
CA ILE A 205 -0.22 9.43 4.49
C ILE A 205 -1.27 10.54 4.53
N TYR A 206 -1.87 10.80 5.69
CA TYR A 206 -2.89 11.82 5.83
C TYR A 206 -2.34 13.24 5.64
N ASN A 207 -1.33 13.63 6.44
CA ASN A 207 -0.87 15.02 6.46
C ASN A 207 -0.07 15.39 5.21
N GLN A 208 0.62 14.44 4.58
CA GLN A 208 1.49 14.72 3.45
C GLN A 208 0.84 14.34 2.11
N LEU A 209 0.43 13.09 1.93
CA LEU A 209 -0.09 12.61 0.65
C LEU A 209 -1.53 13.08 0.42
N LEU A 210 -2.47 12.74 1.30
CA LEU A 210 -3.89 13.04 1.10
C LEU A 210 -4.16 14.55 1.12
N THR A 211 -3.52 15.30 2.01
CA THR A 211 -3.60 16.77 2.04
C THR A 211 -3.20 17.41 0.70
N ARG A 212 -2.10 16.96 0.08
CA ARG A 212 -1.68 17.47 -1.24
C ARG A 212 -2.66 17.13 -2.36
N ILE A 213 -3.29 15.95 -2.30
CA ILE A 213 -4.37 15.58 -3.24
C ILE A 213 -5.60 16.47 -3.04
N ARG A 214 -5.98 16.75 -1.78
CA ARG A 214 -7.08 17.65 -1.43
C ARG A 214 -6.83 19.06 -1.94
N ASP A 215 -5.63 19.58 -1.69
CA ASP A 215 -5.25 20.96 -2.02
C ASP A 215 -4.94 21.15 -3.52
N GLY A 216 -5.12 20.10 -4.35
CA GLY A 216 -4.96 20.18 -5.80
C GLY A 216 -3.51 20.18 -6.28
N LEU A 217 -2.54 19.98 -5.38
CA LEU A 217 -1.11 19.92 -5.71
C LEU A 217 -0.72 18.62 -6.44
N LEU A 218 -1.57 17.59 -6.34
CA LEU A 218 -1.40 16.31 -7.02
C LEU A 218 -2.67 15.92 -7.79
N PRO A 219 -3.01 16.64 -8.89
CA PRO A 219 -4.30 16.49 -9.56
C PRO A 219 -4.46 15.14 -10.30
N ASN A 220 -3.36 14.46 -10.60
CA ASN A 220 -3.32 13.18 -11.31
C ASN A 220 -2.97 12.00 -10.39
N VAL A 221 -3.01 12.20 -9.06
CA VAL A 221 -2.78 11.14 -8.08
C VAL A 221 -4.11 10.67 -7.50
N ILE A 222 -4.28 9.35 -7.47
CA ILE A 222 -5.43 8.66 -6.91
C ILE A 222 -4.98 7.90 -5.66
N ALA A 223 -5.78 7.96 -4.59
CA ALA A 223 -5.54 7.18 -3.38
C ALA A 223 -6.79 6.39 -2.99
N VAL A 224 -6.63 5.09 -2.76
CA VAL A 224 -7.69 4.21 -2.25
C VAL A 224 -7.29 3.71 -0.87
N LEU A 225 -8.12 4.00 0.13
CA LEU A 225 -7.95 3.52 1.50
C LEU A 225 -9.02 2.47 1.77
N ALA A 226 -8.60 1.23 2.00
CA ALA A 226 -9.48 0.14 2.33
C ALA A 226 -9.19 -0.38 3.73
N GLY A 227 -10.26 -0.51 4.53
CA GLY A 227 -10.13 -1.00 5.89
C GLY A 227 -11.46 -1.40 6.50
N ARG A 228 -11.40 -2.00 7.69
CA ARG A 228 -12.59 -2.24 8.53
C ARG A 228 -13.07 -0.95 9.17
N ARG A 229 -12.11 -0.09 9.52
CA ARG A 229 -12.32 1.25 10.06
C ARG A 229 -11.31 2.18 9.44
N ILE A 230 -11.74 3.39 9.15
CA ILE A 230 -10.90 4.47 8.67
C ILE A 230 -11.22 5.71 9.50
N ARG A 231 -10.23 6.59 9.69
CA ARG A 231 -10.44 7.87 10.38
C ARG A 231 -11.57 8.69 9.78
N GLU A 232 -12.16 9.54 10.59
CA GLU A 232 -13.11 10.53 10.11
C GLU A 232 -12.36 11.63 9.33
N PHE A 233 -13.04 12.13 8.28
CA PHE A 233 -12.57 13.22 7.44
C PHE A 233 -13.59 14.34 7.55
N GLY A 234 -13.11 15.56 7.80
CA GLY A 234 -13.95 16.74 7.90
C GLY A 234 -14.59 17.17 6.58
N ILE A 235 -15.39 18.23 6.62
CA ILE A 235 -16.16 18.75 5.49
C ILE A 235 -15.23 19.20 4.34
N GLU A 236 -14.01 19.63 4.66
CA GLU A 236 -12.99 20.07 3.71
C GLU A 236 -12.54 18.99 2.70
N TRP A 237 -12.92 17.74 2.92
CA TRP A 237 -12.57 16.62 2.03
C TRP A 237 -13.66 16.26 1.02
N ASN A 238 -14.88 16.79 1.16
CA ASN A 238 -16.06 16.30 0.44
C ASN A 238 -15.96 16.38 -1.10
N GLU A 239 -15.19 17.33 -1.63
CA GLU A 239 -15.01 17.51 -3.07
C GLU A 239 -14.08 16.45 -3.68
N VAL A 240 -13.07 16.01 -2.93
CA VAL A 240 -12.02 15.09 -3.41
C VAL A 240 -12.23 13.66 -2.95
N LEU A 241 -13.08 13.42 -1.95
CA LEU A 241 -13.23 12.14 -1.27
C LEU A 241 -14.58 11.49 -1.61
N GLY A 242 -14.53 10.23 -2.05
CA GLY A 242 -15.67 9.34 -2.21
C GLY A 242 -15.66 8.23 -1.16
N ARG A 243 -16.81 7.91 -0.58
CA ARG A 243 -16.98 6.78 0.35
C ARG A 243 -17.81 5.69 -0.32
N MET A 244 -17.37 4.45 -0.15
CA MET A 244 -18.05 3.27 -0.65
C MET A 244 -18.05 2.18 0.43
N SER A 245 -19.20 1.55 0.65
CA SER A 245 -19.29 0.31 1.41
C SER A 245 -19.16 -0.89 0.47
N LEU A 246 -18.79 -2.03 1.04
CA LEU A 246 -19.02 -3.33 0.40
C LEU A 246 -20.14 -3.99 1.18
N ASP A 247 -21.30 -4.09 0.54
CA ASP A 247 -22.48 -4.67 1.14
C ASP A 247 -22.42 -6.21 1.01
N PRO A 248 -23.15 -6.95 1.87
CA PRO A 248 -23.28 -8.40 1.70
C PRO A 248 -23.85 -8.73 0.32
N LEU A 249 -23.41 -9.84 -0.26
CA LEU A 249 -23.95 -10.36 -1.52
C LEU A 249 -25.43 -10.71 -1.34
N GLU A 250 -26.24 -10.38 -2.34
CA GLU A 250 -27.63 -10.80 -2.40
C GLU A 250 -27.74 -12.28 -2.75
N CYS A 251 -28.91 -12.89 -2.55
CA CYS A 251 -29.07 -14.32 -2.84
C CYS A 251 -28.88 -14.65 -4.31
N ASP A 252 -29.24 -13.73 -5.22
CA ASP A 252 -29.03 -13.92 -6.64
C ASP A 252 -27.52 -13.93 -6.97
N ASP A 253 -26.73 -13.08 -6.32
CA ASP A 253 -25.27 -13.07 -6.46
C ASP A 253 -24.62 -14.36 -5.96
N VAL A 254 -25.11 -14.89 -4.83
CA VAL A 254 -24.65 -16.16 -4.27
C VAL A 254 -24.93 -17.32 -5.23
N LYS A 255 -26.10 -17.33 -5.86
CA LYS A 255 -26.49 -18.35 -6.85
C LYS A 255 -25.65 -18.22 -8.12
N GLU A 256 -25.45 -17.01 -8.64
CA GLU A 256 -24.58 -16.75 -9.80
C GLU A 256 -23.16 -17.25 -9.50
N TYR A 257 -22.61 -16.90 -8.35
CA TYR A 257 -21.28 -17.31 -7.92
C TYR A 257 -21.13 -18.83 -7.93
N LEU A 258 -22.04 -19.55 -7.28
CA LEU A 258 -21.93 -21.01 -7.14
C LEU A 258 -22.15 -21.73 -8.49
N ARG A 259 -23.17 -21.34 -9.25
CA ARG A 259 -23.54 -22.07 -10.46
C ARG A 259 -22.67 -21.68 -11.65
N GLU A 260 -22.56 -20.39 -11.92
CA GLU A 260 -21.93 -19.88 -13.13
C GLU A 260 -20.42 -19.76 -12.93
N ARG A 261 -20.01 -19.17 -11.80
CA ARG A 261 -18.59 -18.88 -11.57
C ARG A 261 -17.82 -20.05 -11.00
N ARG A 262 -18.44 -20.89 -10.17
CA ARG A 262 -17.86 -22.14 -9.63
C ARG A 262 -18.23 -23.38 -10.44
N GLY A 263 -19.17 -23.29 -11.37
CA GLY A 263 -19.55 -24.43 -12.22
C GLY A 263 -20.31 -25.51 -11.46
N LEU A 264 -20.83 -25.20 -10.27
CA LEU A 264 -21.68 -26.08 -9.48
C LEU A 264 -23.13 -25.99 -10.00
N SER A 265 -23.29 -26.17 -11.31
CA SER A 265 -24.57 -26.05 -12.04
C SER A 265 -25.64 -27.02 -11.55
N GLN A 266 -25.25 -28.09 -10.86
CA GLN A 266 -26.13 -29.08 -10.24
C GLN A 266 -26.85 -28.59 -8.98
N ILE A 267 -26.47 -27.45 -8.40
CA ILE A 267 -27.12 -26.89 -7.20
C ILE A 267 -28.54 -26.43 -7.53
N THR A 268 -29.53 -27.05 -6.88
CA THR A 268 -30.96 -26.72 -7.06
C THR A 268 -31.29 -25.34 -6.47
N GLU A 269 -32.45 -24.76 -6.83
CA GLU A 269 -32.91 -23.48 -6.26
C GLU A 269 -32.99 -23.54 -4.72
N ALA A 270 -33.60 -24.60 -4.19
CA ALA A 270 -33.77 -24.76 -2.75
C ALA A 270 -32.44 -24.90 -2.00
N GLU A 271 -31.43 -25.53 -2.60
CA GLU A 271 -30.08 -25.58 -2.04
C GLU A 271 -29.39 -24.23 -2.12
N GLY A 272 -29.53 -23.50 -3.23
CA GLY A 272 -29.03 -22.15 -3.39
C GLY A 272 -29.59 -21.19 -2.33
N ASP A 273 -30.89 -21.23 -2.07
CA ASP A 273 -31.54 -20.41 -1.04
C ASP A 273 -31.02 -20.72 0.37
N ARG A 274 -30.84 -22.02 0.70
CA ARG A 274 -30.26 -22.45 1.98
C ARG A 274 -28.82 -21.98 2.13
N LEU A 275 -28.02 -22.09 1.08
CA LEU A 275 -26.63 -21.63 1.08
C LEU A 275 -26.54 -20.11 1.22
N CYS A 276 -27.43 -19.36 0.56
CA CYS A 276 -27.52 -17.92 0.75
C CYS A 276 -27.77 -17.56 2.23
N GLN A 277 -28.75 -18.21 2.86
CA GLN A 277 -29.06 -17.98 4.29
C GLN A 277 -27.88 -18.35 5.20
N ALA A 278 -27.18 -19.45 4.92
CA ALA A 278 -26.04 -19.91 5.71
C ALA A 278 -24.82 -18.97 5.60
N VAL A 279 -24.59 -18.40 4.41
CA VAL A 279 -23.47 -17.51 4.11
C VAL A 279 -23.74 -16.07 4.57
N ALA A 280 -25.03 -15.69 4.67
CA ALA A 280 -25.46 -14.33 4.98
C ALA A 280 -24.77 -13.26 4.10
N GLY A 281 -24.56 -13.59 2.83
CA GLY A 281 -23.91 -12.72 1.84
C GLY A 281 -22.42 -12.46 2.06
N ASN A 282 -21.73 -13.17 2.97
CA ASN A 282 -20.29 -12.99 3.20
C ASN A 282 -19.45 -13.68 2.11
N PRO A 283 -18.69 -12.95 1.27
CA PRO A 283 -17.89 -13.53 0.19
C PRO A 283 -16.82 -14.54 0.64
N GLN A 284 -16.20 -14.35 1.80
CA GLN A 284 -15.18 -15.27 2.32
C GLN A 284 -15.79 -16.61 2.71
N VAL A 285 -16.93 -16.59 3.43
CA VAL A 285 -17.65 -17.81 3.80
C VAL A 285 -18.15 -18.52 2.55
N LEU A 286 -18.66 -17.75 1.58
CA LEU A 286 -19.08 -18.28 0.28
C LEU A 286 -17.94 -18.99 -0.45
N GLY A 287 -16.75 -18.38 -0.48
CA GLY A 287 -15.56 -18.95 -1.08
C GLY A 287 -15.18 -20.29 -0.46
N LEU A 288 -15.15 -20.37 0.88
CA LEU A 288 -14.86 -21.61 1.61
C LEU A 288 -15.88 -22.72 1.32
N ILE A 289 -17.16 -22.39 1.28
CA ILE A 289 -18.21 -23.36 0.94
C ILE A 289 -18.06 -23.82 -0.52
N GLY A 290 -17.81 -22.88 -1.45
CA GLY A 290 -17.57 -23.18 -2.84
C GLY A 290 -16.39 -24.15 -3.03
N ASP A 291 -15.26 -23.89 -2.36
CA ASP A 291 -14.08 -24.76 -2.42
C ASP A 291 -14.39 -26.19 -1.92
N ASN A 292 -15.13 -26.31 -0.81
CA ASN A 292 -15.53 -27.61 -0.25
C ASN A 292 -16.49 -28.37 -1.18
N LEU A 293 -17.45 -27.66 -1.79
CA LEU A 293 -18.40 -28.27 -2.73
C LEU A 293 -17.73 -28.67 -4.04
N GLU A 294 -16.75 -27.92 -4.52
CA GLU A 294 -15.94 -28.30 -5.67
C GLU A 294 -15.13 -29.56 -5.37
N GLN A 295 -14.46 -29.64 -4.21
CA GLN A 295 -13.72 -30.83 -3.80
C GLN A 295 -14.60 -32.08 -3.64
N ALA A 296 -15.79 -31.93 -3.03
CA ALA A 296 -16.72 -33.04 -2.85
C ALA A 296 -17.28 -33.58 -4.18
N ASN A 297 -17.36 -32.73 -5.21
CA ASN A 297 -17.86 -33.10 -6.54
C ASN A 297 -16.74 -33.51 -7.52
N GLN A 298 -15.46 -33.43 -7.12
CA GLN A 298 -14.40 -34.01 -7.93
C GLN A 298 -14.55 -35.54 -7.90
N PRO A 299 -14.52 -36.22 -9.07
CA PRO A 299 -14.50 -37.66 -9.08
C PRO A 299 -13.30 -38.12 -8.26
N ARG A 300 -13.51 -39.02 -7.29
CA ARG A 300 -12.41 -39.71 -6.62
C ARG A 300 -11.55 -40.31 -7.73
N VAL A 301 -10.37 -39.74 -7.93
CA VAL A 301 -9.32 -40.42 -8.69
C VAL A 301 -9.17 -41.75 -7.97
N ALA A 302 -9.47 -42.85 -8.67
CA ALA A 302 -9.21 -44.16 -8.13
C ALA A 302 -7.75 -44.13 -7.69
N ASP A 303 -7.49 -44.40 -6.41
CA ASP A 303 -6.14 -44.71 -5.96
C ASP A 303 -5.67 -45.84 -6.88
N ASP A 304 -4.84 -45.50 -7.87
CA ASP A 304 -4.03 -46.49 -8.57
C ASP A 304 -3.11 -47.03 -7.49
N GLU A 305 -3.54 -48.12 -6.86
CA GLU A 305 -2.73 -48.99 -6.03
C GLU A 305 -1.42 -49.29 -6.78
N TRP A 306 -0.32 -48.73 -6.29
CA TRP A 306 1.04 -49.20 -6.54
C TRP A 306 1.75 -49.40 -5.19
#